data_AF-A0AAD9X6G0-F1
#
_entry.id   AF-A0AAD9X6G0-F1
#
_cell.length_a   1.000
_cell.length_b   1.000
_cell.length_c   1.000
_cell.angle_alpha   90.00
_cell.angle_beta   90.00
_cell.angle_gamma   90.00
#
_symmetry.space_group_name_H-M   'P 1'
#
loop_
_entity.id
_entity.type
_entity.pdbx_description
1 polymer ?
#
loop_
_entity_poly.entity_id
_entity_poly.type
_entity_poly.pdbx_seq_one_letter_code
_entity_poly.pdbx_strand_id
1 'polypeptide(L)'
;MTSSSPTEFVSSSTTSLPQVTLMGMTNNNQPPSLIAINSIQVPIKLTKWRNYATWRSQFENLFFGYGIMGYLDGTKLCPSVTILTSTDTVDQSSTANLDYHLWFCQDRLLLLAIQVSCMGAAHSIVTRTTTFTRAWTKLEAKYANGSHTHKLGLLYSLTNWKTNPYRITCRRSRPYLTTLN
;
A
#
# COMPACT_ATOMS: atom_id res chain seq x y z
N MET A 1 -26.92 12.87 60.83
CA MET A 1 -27.35 13.75 59.73
C MET A 1 -26.19 14.71 59.50
N THR A 2 -25.31 14.55 58.52
CA THR A 2 -25.51 14.39 57.07
C THR A 2 -24.26 13.70 56.50
N SER A 3 -24.42 12.58 55.79
CA SER A 3 -23.31 11.93 55.06
C SER A 3 -23.54 12.10 53.56
N SER A 4 -22.51 12.65 52.92
CA SER A 4 -22.41 13.09 51.54
C SER A 4 -22.66 11.96 50.53
N SER A 5 -23.46 12.25 49.50
CA SER A 5 -23.66 11.38 48.33
C SER A 5 -22.38 11.24 47.51
N PRO A 6 -22.09 10.08 46.90
CA PRO A 6 -20.98 9.95 45.97
C PRO A 6 -21.40 10.43 44.58
N THR A 7 -20.61 11.35 44.02
CA THR A 7 -20.74 11.82 42.63
C THR A 7 -20.18 10.74 41.70
N GLU A 8 -21.03 10.06 40.95
CA GLU A 8 -20.60 9.10 39.93
C GLU A 8 -19.96 9.85 38.75
N PHE A 9 -18.65 9.68 38.59
CA PHE A 9 -17.91 10.08 37.40
C PHE A 9 -18.29 9.15 36.24
N VAL A 10 -19.20 9.61 35.38
CA VAL A 10 -19.44 8.96 34.08
C VAL A 10 -18.18 9.11 33.23
N SER A 11 -17.37 8.06 33.19
CA SER A 11 -16.26 7.96 32.25
C SER A 11 -16.83 7.69 30.86
N SER A 12 -17.16 8.76 30.14
CA SER A 12 -17.47 8.71 28.72
C SER A 12 -16.20 8.35 27.96
N SER A 13 -15.95 7.06 27.76
CA SER A 13 -14.96 6.53 26.83
C SER A 13 -15.43 6.86 25.40
N THR A 14 -15.17 8.09 24.98
CA THR A 14 -15.20 8.47 23.57
C THR A 14 -14.07 7.71 22.89
N THR A 15 -14.43 6.54 22.36
CA THR A 15 -13.59 5.80 21.42
C THR A 15 -13.53 6.67 20.18
N SER A 16 -12.56 7.58 20.13
CA SER A 16 -12.29 8.37 18.94
C SER A 16 -11.87 7.41 17.86
N LEU A 17 -12.72 7.29 16.84
CA LEU A 17 -12.37 6.63 15.59
C LEU A 17 -11.10 7.31 15.06
N PRO A 18 -10.14 6.55 14.49
CA PRO A 18 -8.97 7.15 13.87
C PRO A 18 -9.45 8.08 12.75
N GLN A 19 -9.28 9.38 12.96
CA GLN A 19 -9.70 10.40 12.03
C GLN A 19 -8.88 10.26 10.74
N VAL A 20 -9.57 10.26 9.60
CA VAL A 20 -8.95 10.41 8.29
C VAL A 20 -8.49 11.87 8.18
N THR A 21 -7.19 12.13 8.28
CA THR A 21 -6.63 13.44 7.91
C THR A 21 -6.62 13.54 6.39
N LEU A 22 -7.72 14.04 5.82
CA LEU A 22 -7.77 14.46 4.43
C LEU A 22 -7.08 15.83 4.34
N MET A 23 -5.82 15.88 3.95
CA MET A 23 -5.19 17.12 3.48
C MET A 23 -5.04 17.01 1.97
N GLY A 24 -6.19 17.09 1.29
CA GLY A 24 -6.28 17.21 -0.16
C GLY A 24 -6.12 18.67 -0.59
N MET A 25 -5.42 18.89 -1.69
CA MET A 25 -5.12 20.21 -2.26
C MET A 25 -6.38 20.92 -2.75
N THR A 26 -6.54 22.21 -2.44
CA THR A 26 -6.54 23.29 -3.45
C THR A 26 -6.28 24.65 -2.79
N ASN A 27 -5.69 25.53 -3.60
CA ASN A 27 -5.60 26.99 -3.53
C ASN A 27 -4.32 27.65 -3.02
N ASN A 28 -3.89 28.63 -3.82
CA ASN A 28 -2.69 29.44 -3.66
C ASN A 28 -2.67 30.11 -2.28
N ASN A 29 -1.51 30.02 -1.61
CA ASN A 29 -1.18 30.53 -0.26
C ASN A 29 -1.41 29.58 0.95
N GLN A 30 -1.51 28.27 0.76
CA GLN A 30 -1.39 27.32 1.89
C GLN A 30 0.00 26.68 1.98
N PRO A 31 0.50 26.43 3.21
CA PRO A 31 1.74 25.70 3.41
C PRO A 31 1.64 24.28 2.83
N PRO A 32 2.76 23.72 2.34
CA PRO A 32 2.77 22.45 1.65
C PRO A 32 2.24 21.31 2.52
N SER A 33 1.21 20.61 2.03
CA SER A 33 0.48 19.58 2.77
C SER A 33 1.08 18.19 2.57
N LEU A 34 1.51 17.56 3.66
CA LEU A 34 1.97 16.16 3.68
C LEU A 34 0.79 15.20 3.77
N ILE A 35 0.89 14.05 3.09
CA ILE A 35 -0.16 13.03 3.03
C ILE A 35 0.32 11.79 3.78
N ALA A 36 -0.37 11.46 4.88
CA ALA A 36 -0.13 10.25 5.65
C ALA A 36 -1.13 9.15 5.24
N ILE A 37 -0.63 7.96 4.95
CA ILE A 37 -1.46 6.79 4.65
C ILE A 37 -1.48 5.87 5.86
N ASN A 38 -2.68 5.58 6.36
CA ASN A 38 -2.89 4.73 7.53
C ASN A 38 -3.26 3.29 7.11
N SER A 39 -2.96 2.31 7.97
CA SER A 39 -3.22 0.89 7.70
C SER A 39 -4.70 0.54 7.45
N ILE A 40 -5.64 1.42 7.82
CA ILE A 40 -7.08 1.22 7.58
C ILE A 40 -7.44 1.47 6.10
N GLN A 41 -6.69 2.35 5.44
CA GLN A 41 -6.90 2.68 4.01
C GLN A 41 -6.38 1.58 3.08
N VAL A 42 -5.50 0.71 3.58
CA VAL A 42 -5.06 -0.49 2.86
C VAL A 42 -5.43 -1.74 3.69
N PRO A 43 -6.67 -2.23 3.58
CA PRO A 43 -7.19 -3.29 4.44
C PRO A 43 -6.48 -4.64 4.22
N ILE A 44 -5.85 -4.82 3.06
CA ILE A 44 -5.13 -6.05 2.72
C ILE A 44 -3.69 -5.92 3.20
N LYS A 45 -3.28 -6.78 4.14
CA LYS A 45 -1.88 -6.86 4.58
C LYS A 45 -1.07 -7.83 3.72
N LEU A 46 0.10 -7.41 3.24
CA LEU A 46 1.00 -8.27 2.48
C LEU A 46 1.61 -9.31 3.41
N THR A 47 1.18 -10.57 3.23
CA THR A 47 1.63 -11.71 4.05
C THR A 47 2.35 -12.74 3.19
N LYS A 48 1.89 -12.97 1.94
CA LYS A 48 2.38 -14.01 1.03
C LYS A 48 2.38 -13.49 -0.42
N TRP A 49 3.00 -14.23 -1.34
CA TRP A 49 3.02 -13.85 -2.76
C TRP A 49 1.63 -13.84 -3.43
N ARG A 50 0.68 -14.63 -2.92
CA ARG A 50 -0.67 -14.74 -3.50
C ARG A 50 -1.49 -13.45 -3.45
N ASN A 51 -1.34 -12.66 -2.38
CA ASN A 51 -2.10 -11.42 -2.24
C ASN A 51 -1.34 -10.17 -2.71
N TYR A 52 -0.15 -10.36 -3.29
CA TYR A 52 0.69 -9.26 -3.77
C TYR A 52 0.00 -8.43 -4.86
N ALA A 53 -0.64 -9.06 -5.85
CA ALA A 53 -1.30 -8.32 -6.93
C ALA A 53 -2.42 -7.41 -6.41
N THR A 54 -3.26 -7.92 -5.51
CA THR A 54 -4.35 -7.15 -4.90
C THR A 54 -3.81 -6.06 -3.97
N TRP A 55 -2.81 -6.38 -3.14
CA TRP A 55 -2.13 -5.42 -2.27
C TRP A 55 -1.52 -4.26 -3.08
N ARG A 56 -0.80 -4.59 -4.16
CA ARG A 56 -0.17 -3.62 -5.06
C ARG A 56 -1.21 -2.70 -5.69
N SER A 57 -2.28 -3.27 -6.24
CA SER A 57 -3.38 -2.51 -6.85
C SER A 57 -4.03 -1.54 -5.86
N GLN A 58 -4.23 -1.93 -4.60
CA GLN A 58 -4.79 -1.02 -3.59
C GLN A 58 -3.88 0.19 -3.34
N PHE A 59 -2.57 -0.04 -3.20
CA PHE A 59 -1.60 1.04 -3.04
C PHE A 59 -1.51 1.95 -4.26
N GLU A 60 -1.46 1.39 -5.47
CA GLU A 60 -1.41 2.17 -6.71
C GLU A 60 -2.65 3.06 -6.88
N ASN A 61 -3.85 2.53 -6.61
CA ASN A 61 -5.08 3.33 -6.65
C ASN A 61 -5.08 4.42 -5.58
N LEU A 62 -4.56 4.13 -4.38
CA LEU A 62 -4.46 5.10 -3.31
C LEU A 62 -3.49 6.24 -3.67
N PHE A 63 -2.33 5.91 -4.23
CA PHE A 63 -1.35 6.91 -4.69
C PHE A 63 -1.87 7.75 -5.85
N PHE A 64 -2.60 7.14 -6.77
CA PHE A 64 -3.27 7.84 -7.86
C PHE A 64 -4.33 8.80 -7.31
N GLY A 65 -5.19 8.35 -6.40
CA GLY A 65 -6.24 9.18 -5.78
C GLY A 65 -5.70 10.37 -4.98
N TYR A 66 -4.51 10.24 -4.39
CA TYR A 66 -3.84 11.32 -3.66
C TYR A 66 -2.90 12.18 -4.52
N GLY A 67 -2.69 11.84 -5.80
CA GLY A 67 -1.77 12.57 -6.67
C GLY A 67 -0.29 12.45 -6.28
N ILE A 68 0.08 11.38 -5.56
CA ILE A 68 1.45 11.14 -5.06
C ILE A 68 2.19 10.04 -5.84
N MET A 69 1.65 9.62 -6.98
CA MET A 69 2.24 8.59 -7.84
C MET A 69 3.68 8.90 -8.27
N GLY A 70 4.05 10.19 -8.37
CA GLY A 70 5.39 10.57 -8.79
C GLY A 70 6.52 10.14 -7.85
N TYR A 71 6.24 9.82 -6.57
CA TYR A 71 7.22 9.21 -5.67
C TYR A 71 7.48 7.73 -6.00
N LEU A 72 6.50 7.07 -6.61
CA LEU A 72 6.59 5.68 -7.04
C LEU A 72 7.31 5.55 -8.39
N ASP A 73 6.84 6.33 -9.37
CA ASP A 73 7.33 6.26 -10.75
C ASP A 73 8.66 6.99 -10.95
N GLY A 74 9.13 7.72 -9.93
CA GLY A 74 10.37 8.49 -9.98
C GLY A 74 10.27 9.81 -10.75
N THR A 75 9.07 10.21 -11.20
CA THR A 75 8.85 11.52 -11.84
C THR A 75 9.06 12.67 -10.86
N LYS A 76 8.83 12.45 -9.55
CA LYS A 76 9.24 13.38 -8.49
C LYS A 76 10.62 13.01 -7.95
N LEU A 77 11.64 13.56 -8.62
CA LEU A 77 13.03 13.43 -8.20
C LEU A 77 13.28 14.15 -6.86
N CYS A 78 14.23 13.61 -6.10
CA CYS A 78 14.70 14.22 -4.85
C CYS A 78 15.31 15.61 -5.14
N PRO A 79 14.77 16.70 -4.59
CA PRO A 79 15.33 18.04 -4.76
C PRO A 79 16.72 18.17 -4.11
N SER A 80 17.49 19.18 -4.54
CA SER A 80 18.77 19.50 -3.88
C SER A 80 18.53 19.88 -2.41
N VAL A 81 19.39 19.42 -1.50
CA VAL A 81 19.31 19.71 -0.05
C VAL A 81 19.46 21.21 0.24
N THR A 82 20.23 21.91 -0.60
CA THR A 82 20.56 23.31 -0.42
C THR A 82 20.36 24.05 -1.74
N ILE A 83 19.90 25.28 -1.66
CA ILE A 83 19.75 26.22 -2.77
C ILE A 83 20.74 27.38 -2.60
N LEU A 84 21.34 27.81 -3.70
CA LEU A 84 22.22 28.97 -3.77
C LEU A 84 21.36 30.23 -3.88
N THR A 85 21.52 31.14 -2.91
CA THR A 85 20.65 32.32 -2.79
C THR A 85 21.28 33.57 -3.42
N SER A 86 22.59 33.56 -3.70
CA SER A 86 23.31 34.63 -4.41
C SER A 86 24.26 34.07 -5.47
N THR A 87 24.21 34.64 -6.66
CA THR A 87 25.14 34.40 -7.79
C THR A 87 26.25 35.44 -7.89
N ASP A 88 26.29 36.44 -7.02
CA ASP A 88 27.37 37.42 -6.97
C ASP A 88 28.59 36.82 -6.26
N THR A 89 29.74 36.93 -6.93
CA THR A 89 31.02 36.25 -6.65
C THR A 89 31.70 36.61 -5.32
N VAL A 90 31.03 37.30 -4.41
CA VAL A 90 31.62 37.80 -3.15
C VAL A 90 31.02 37.15 -1.91
N ASP A 91 29.73 36.76 -1.91
CA ASP A 91 29.07 36.18 -0.73
C ASP A 91 28.15 35.01 -1.14
N GLN A 92 28.73 33.83 -1.29
CA GLN A 92 28.00 32.61 -1.61
C GLN A 92 27.26 32.08 -0.37
N SER A 93 26.07 32.61 -0.10
CA SER A 93 25.20 32.12 0.96
C SER A 93 24.32 30.97 0.45
N SER A 94 24.35 29.84 1.17
CA SER A 94 23.59 28.64 0.85
C SER A 94 22.45 28.45 1.86
N THR A 95 21.21 28.35 1.39
CA THR A 95 20.02 28.19 2.26
C THR A 95 19.43 26.79 2.11
N ALA A 96 18.90 26.23 3.21
CA ALA A 96 18.25 24.91 3.20
C ALA A 96 17.02 24.91 2.27
N ASN A 97 16.87 23.86 1.46
CA ASN A 97 15.75 23.74 0.55
C ASN A 97 14.52 23.13 1.26
N LEU A 98 13.44 23.91 1.33
CA LEU A 98 12.18 23.46 1.90
C LEU A 98 11.56 22.30 1.10
N ASP A 99 11.71 22.28 -0.22
CA ASP A 99 11.16 21.24 -1.09
C ASP A 99 11.81 19.88 -0.83
N TYR A 100 13.11 19.87 -0.54
CA TYR A 100 13.80 18.65 -0.12
C TYR A 100 13.23 18.10 1.19
N HIS A 101 13.00 18.97 2.17
CA HIS A 101 12.43 18.57 3.46
C HIS A 101 11.03 17.95 3.28
N LEU A 102 10.18 18.57 2.47
CA LEU A 102 8.82 18.07 2.20
C LEU A 102 8.85 16.75 1.45
N TRP A 103 9.71 16.64 0.43
CA TRP A 103 9.90 15.40 -0.30
C TRP A 103 10.33 14.27 0.65
N PHE A 104 11.30 14.56 1.54
CA PHE A 104 11.82 13.59 2.49
C PHE A 104 10.75 13.17 3.51
N CYS A 105 9.99 14.11 4.07
CA CYS A 105 8.88 13.79 4.96
C CYS A 105 7.84 12.91 4.27
N GLN A 106 7.50 13.20 3.02
CA GLN A 106 6.55 12.40 2.25
C GLN A 106 7.08 10.98 1.99
N ASP A 107 8.35 10.82 1.59
CA ASP A 107 8.99 9.50 1.41
C ASP A 107 8.94 8.68 2.72
N ARG A 108 9.19 9.31 3.87
CA ARG A 108 9.11 8.66 5.18
C ARG A 108 7.71 8.20 5.54
N LEU A 109 6.70 9.02 5.28
CA LEU A 109 5.29 8.64 5.51
C LEU A 109 4.86 7.47 4.61
N LEU A 110 5.28 7.49 3.34
CA LEU A 110 5.02 6.39 2.41
C LEU A 110 5.72 5.10 2.83
N LEU A 111 6.97 5.18 3.29
CA LEU A 111 7.71 4.03 3.81
C LEU A 111 7.00 3.44 5.03
N LEU A 112 6.53 4.28 5.96
CA LEU A 112 5.76 3.84 7.12
C LEU A 112 4.47 3.13 6.70
N ALA A 113 3.74 3.68 5.72
CA ALA A 113 2.52 3.07 5.18
C ALA A 113 2.76 1.65 4.65
N ILE A 114 3.85 1.44 3.90
CA ILE A 114 4.23 0.09 3.47
C ILE A 114 4.57 -0.78 4.69
N GLN A 115 5.37 -0.28 5.64
CA GLN A 115 5.78 -1.05 6.82
C GLN A 115 4.59 -1.59 7.62
N VAL A 116 3.57 -0.76 7.86
CA VAL A 116 2.37 -1.16 8.61
C VAL A 116 1.46 -2.09 7.81
N SER A 117 1.50 -2.01 6.47
CA SER A 117 0.74 -2.90 5.59
C SER A 117 1.42 -4.26 5.34
N CYS A 118 2.67 -4.44 5.77
CA CYS A 118 3.44 -5.67 5.56
C CYS A 118 3.53 -6.49 6.85
N MET A 119 3.53 -7.82 6.71
CA MET A 119 3.71 -8.75 7.83
C MET A 119 4.76 -9.83 7.49
N GLY A 120 5.33 -10.45 8.53
CA GLY A 120 6.27 -11.56 8.41
C GLY A 120 7.47 -11.24 7.51
N ALA A 121 7.74 -12.10 6.53
CA ALA A 121 8.90 -11.98 5.65
C ALA A 121 8.85 -10.76 4.69
N ALA A 122 7.67 -10.14 4.48
CA ALA A 122 7.55 -8.90 3.74
C ALA A 122 8.00 -7.72 4.61
N HIS A 123 7.58 -7.69 5.87
CA HIS A 123 7.96 -6.67 6.84
C HIS A 123 9.48 -6.60 7.01
N SER A 124 10.15 -7.75 7.16
CA SER A 124 11.62 -7.81 7.29
C SER A 124 12.40 -7.26 6.09
N ILE A 125 11.78 -7.19 4.90
CA ILE A 125 12.41 -6.58 3.72
C ILE A 125 12.33 -5.06 3.81
N VAL A 126 11.17 -4.57 4.18
CA VAL A 126 10.88 -3.14 4.25
C VAL A 126 11.64 -2.48 5.41
N THR A 127 11.83 -3.17 6.53
CA THR A 127 12.64 -2.63 7.65
C THR A 127 14.12 -2.48 7.32
N ARG A 128 14.62 -3.20 6.29
CA ARG A 128 16.01 -3.12 5.81
C ARG A 128 16.20 -2.09 4.71
N THR A 129 15.16 -1.35 4.34
CA THR A 129 15.21 -0.32 3.29
C THR A 129 15.08 1.06 3.87
N THR A 130 15.83 2.00 3.29
CA THR A 130 15.91 3.37 3.78
C THR A 130 14.98 4.35 3.07
N THR A 131 14.49 4.00 1.87
CA THR A 131 13.59 4.84 1.06
C THR A 131 12.39 4.03 0.57
N PHE A 132 11.28 4.72 0.32
CA PHE A 132 10.04 4.10 -0.15
C PHE A 132 10.22 3.37 -1.48
N THR A 133 10.85 4.01 -2.47
CA THR A 133 11.07 3.42 -3.81
C THR A 133 11.90 2.12 -3.72
N ARG A 134 12.90 2.07 -2.84
CA ARG A 134 13.70 0.86 -2.60
C ARG A 134 12.89 -0.24 -1.93
N ALA A 135 12.02 0.10 -0.99
CA ALA A 135 11.11 -0.85 -0.37
C ALA A 135 10.18 -1.47 -1.41
N TRP A 136 9.54 -0.62 -2.22
CA TRP A 136 8.58 -1.03 -3.25
C TRP A 136 9.21 -1.98 -4.28
N THR A 137 10.35 -1.59 -4.85
CA THR A 137 11.08 -2.38 -5.85
C THR A 137 11.56 -3.74 -5.30
N LYS A 138 12.04 -3.81 -4.05
CA LYS A 138 12.40 -5.09 -3.43
C LYS A 138 11.19 -5.99 -3.19
N LEU A 139 10.06 -5.42 -2.77
CA LEU A 139 8.81 -6.17 -2.62
C LEU A 139 8.32 -6.71 -3.96
N GLU A 140 8.38 -5.90 -5.02
CA GLU A 140 8.08 -6.29 -6.38
C GLU A 140 8.96 -7.45 -6.85
N ALA A 141 10.28 -7.31 -6.77
CA ALA A 141 11.19 -8.35 -7.20
C ALA A 141 10.94 -9.70 -6.50
N LYS A 142 10.60 -9.68 -5.20
CA LYS A 142 10.35 -10.90 -4.43
C LYS A 142 8.98 -11.53 -4.70
N TYR A 143 7.93 -10.72 -4.76
CA TYR A 143 6.56 -11.22 -4.72
C TYR A 143 5.87 -11.23 -6.10
N ALA A 144 6.26 -10.37 -7.03
CA ALA A 144 5.73 -10.37 -8.40
C ALA A 144 6.09 -11.66 -9.15
N ASN A 145 7.35 -12.12 -9.03
CA ASN A 145 7.82 -13.35 -9.66
C ASN A 145 7.02 -14.58 -9.21
N GLY A 146 6.78 -14.71 -7.90
CA GLY A 146 5.99 -15.85 -7.36
C GLY A 146 4.55 -15.85 -7.86
N SER A 147 3.90 -14.68 -7.93
CA SER A 147 2.56 -14.53 -8.49
C SER A 147 2.51 -14.92 -9.97
N HIS A 148 3.49 -14.46 -10.75
CA HIS A 148 3.58 -14.76 -12.18
C HIS A 148 3.81 -16.25 -12.45
N THR A 149 4.79 -16.87 -11.78
CA THR A 149 5.07 -18.31 -11.91
C THR A 149 3.86 -19.15 -11.51
N HIS A 150 3.14 -18.78 -10.45
CA HIS A 150 1.93 -19.49 -10.07
C HIS A 150 0.83 -19.39 -11.13
N LYS A 151 0.60 -18.18 -11.66
CA LYS A 151 -0.35 -17.96 -12.76
C LYS A 151 -0.01 -18.83 -13.96
N LEU A 152 1.26 -18.85 -14.37
CA LEU A 152 1.73 -19.69 -15.48
C LEU A 152 1.53 -21.18 -15.20
N GLY A 153 1.85 -21.65 -13.98
CA GLY A 153 1.63 -23.04 -13.58
C GLY A 153 0.15 -23.45 -13.59
N LEU A 154 -0.75 -22.54 -13.21
CA LEU A 154 -2.20 -22.75 -13.34
C LEU A 154 -2.64 -22.80 -14.81
N LEU A 155 -2.17 -21.89 -15.66
CA LEU A 155 -2.49 -21.89 -17.10
C LEU A 155 -1.97 -23.14 -17.79
N TYR A 156 -0.74 -23.54 -17.50
CA TYR A 156 -0.13 -24.78 -17.99
C TYR A 156 -0.96 -26.00 -17.56
N SER A 157 -1.36 -26.05 -16.29
CA SER A 157 -2.24 -27.13 -15.83
C SER A 157 -3.55 -27.12 -16.61
N LEU A 158 -4.26 -26.00 -16.67
CA LEU A 158 -5.57 -25.88 -17.34
C LEU A 158 -5.51 -26.23 -18.84
N THR A 159 -4.44 -25.85 -19.52
CA THR A 159 -4.22 -26.18 -20.94
C THR A 159 -3.92 -27.66 -21.14
N ASN A 160 -3.10 -28.26 -20.27
CA ASN A 160 -2.86 -29.71 -20.25
C ASN A 160 -4.12 -30.51 -19.88
N TRP A 161 -4.96 -30.00 -18.98
CA TRP A 161 -6.25 -30.61 -18.63
C TRP A 161 -7.21 -30.64 -19.83
N LYS A 162 -7.22 -29.58 -20.65
CA LYS A 162 -8.06 -29.52 -21.86
C LYS A 162 -7.56 -30.39 -23.02
N THR A 163 -6.27 -30.70 -23.05
CA THR A 163 -5.62 -31.46 -24.12
C THR A 163 -5.38 -32.93 -23.76
N ASN A 164 -5.70 -33.35 -22.53
CA ASN A 164 -5.60 -34.74 -22.12
C ASN A 164 -6.74 -35.57 -22.74
N PRO A 165 -6.46 -36.48 -23.69
CA PRO A 165 -7.49 -37.26 -24.38
C PRO A 165 -8.15 -38.33 -23.49
N TYR A 166 -7.75 -38.45 -22.22
CA TYR A 166 -8.15 -39.55 -21.33
C TYR A 166 -9.03 -39.14 -20.13
N ARG A 167 -9.74 -37.99 -20.13
CA ARG A 167 -10.67 -37.70 -19.01
C ARG A 167 -12.10 -37.27 -19.36
N ILE A 168 -12.98 -38.27 -19.13
CA ILE A 168 -14.34 -38.25 -18.58
C ILE A 168 -15.43 -37.64 -19.46
N THR A 169 -15.98 -38.47 -20.36
CA THR A 169 -17.39 -38.37 -20.75
C THR A 169 -18.26 -38.46 -19.49
N CYS A 170 -19.02 -37.41 -19.17
CA CYS A 170 -20.10 -37.51 -18.19
C CYS A 170 -21.04 -38.63 -18.60
N ARG A 171 -21.01 -39.77 -17.90
CA ARG A 171 -22.00 -40.85 -18.06
C ARG A 171 -23.32 -40.31 -17.52
N ARG A 172 -24.11 -39.67 -18.39
CA ARG A 172 -25.49 -39.29 -18.12
C ARG A 172 -26.23 -40.59 -17.79
N SER A 173 -26.51 -40.80 -16.51
CA SER A 173 -27.25 -41.97 -16.03
C SER A 173 -28.59 -41.99 -16.77
N ARG A 174 -28.81 -43.01 -17.62
CA ARG A 174 -30.12 -43.23 -18.25
C ARG A 174 -31.08 -43.71 -17.16
N PRO A 175 -32.28 -43.14 -17.03
CA PRO A 175 -33.29 -43.70 -16.15
C PRO A 175 -33.73 -45.05 -16.70
N TYR A 176 -33.77 -46.07 -15.83
CA TYR A 176 -34.35 -47.37 -16.14
C TYR A 176 -35.86 -47.17 -16.39
N LEU A 177 -36.32 -47.49 -17.59
CA LEU A 177 -37.75 -47.73 -17.85
C LEU A 177 -37.99 -49.23 -17.68
N THR A 178 -38.61 -49.60 -16.56
CA THR A 178 -39.13 -50.94 -16.31
C THR A 178 -40.46 -51.06 -17.05
N THR A 179 -40.54 -51.92 -18.06
CA THR A 179 -41.80 -52.34 -18.67
C THR A 179 -42.51 -53.33 -17.74
N LEU A 180 -43.70 -52.95 -17.26
CA LEU A 180 -44.65 -53.81 -16.57
C LEU A 180 -45.42 -54.65 -17.61
N ASN A 181 -45.47 -55.96 -17.38
CA ASN A 181 -46.50 -56.87 -17.91
C ASN A 181 -47.59 -57.03 -16.85
#